data_AF-A0A1D6K4Y4-F1
#
_entry.id   AF-A0A1D6K4Y4-F1
#
_cell.length_a   1.000
_cell.length_b   1.000
_cell.length_c   1.000
_cell.angle_alpha   90.00
_cell.angle_beta   90.00
_cell.angle_gamma   90.00
#
_symmetry.space_group_name_H-M   'P 1'
#
loop_
_entity.id
_entity.type
_entity.pdbx_description
1 polymer ?
#
loop_
_entity_poly.entity_id
_entity_poly.type
_entity_poly.pdbx_seq_one_letter_code
_entity_poly.pdbx_strand_id
1 'polypeptide(L)'
;MGFRCGRASSSLLCEEDVAGMFGCNGHDDEEVGLLVLGMDTTFAALPSQSDEVVASLMEKEKEQLHSVATGDYLQRLSSGGLESSCRIAAIDWIKKAQAYHDFGPLSAYLAVNYLDRVLSTNQVPADADHQPWMPQLLSVACLTIAAKMEETVVPRRLDIHQNQVLSEKYRFDLDAIQRMEIYILDSLNWRMQAVTPFSYINYFVDKFTDGKPLSCGFISRCTEIILGSLEATKLLQFRPSEMAAAVVLSAAAESQVIAFSGALLASNILVNKENVRRCHEALQEVGLVKKKTDYSASPSRVLDASCFSFKTDDNQTAGSSQSQANNNGNYNQAYSPASKRTRLDI
;
A
#
# COMPACT_ATOMS: atom_id res chain seq x y z
N MET A 1 -9.75 -66.90 -18.82
CA MET A 1 -9.13 -65.88 -19.71
C MET A 1 -9.37 -64.52 -19.08
N GLY A 2 -8.33 -63.76 -18.79
CA GLY A 2 -8.38 -62.45 -18.11
C GLY A 2 -7.46 -62.38 -16.90
N PHE A 3 -6.27 -61.81 -17.08
CA PHE A 3 -5.16 -61.72 -16.13
C PHE A 3 -5.44 -60.75 -14.96
N ARG A 4 -4.94 -61.09 -13.76
CA ARG A 4 -4.60 -60.13 -12.70
C ARG A 4 -3.23 -59.51 -13.00
N CYS A 5 -3.07 -58.21 -12.78
CA CYS A 5 -1.77 -57.54 -12.66
C CYS A 5 -1.63 -56.97 -11.25
N GLY A 6 -0.50 -57.24 -10.61
CA GLY A 6 -0.17 -56.83 -9.24
C GLY A 6 0.83 -55.69 -9.18
N ARG A 7 0.73 -54.92 -8.09
CA ARG A 7 1.80 -54.33 -7.25
C ARG A 7 3.11 -53.88 -7.93
N ALA A 8 3.41 -52.58 -7.83
CA ALA A 8 4.76 -52.08 -7.54
C ALA A 8 4.70 -50.69 -6.91
N SER A 9 5.55 -50.49 -5.90
CA SER A 9 5.65 -49.37 -4.97
C SER A 9 6.34 -48.13 -5.56
N SER A 10 6.11 -46.96 -4.96
CA SER A 10 7.13 -45.91 -4.84
C SER A 10 6.87 -45.07 -3.60
N SER A 11 7.71 -45.29 -2.59
CA SER A 11 7.86 -44.53 -1.36
C SER A 11 8.61 -43.23 -1.63
N LEU A 12 7.93 -42.08 -1.52
CA LEU A 12 8.55 -40.76 -1.35
C LEU A 12 7.59 -39.87 -0.54
N LEU A 13 7.62 -39.99 0.78
CA LEU A 13 7.09 -39.00 1.72
C LEU A 13 8.12 -38.87 2.83
N CYS A 14 8.77 -37.71 2.91
CA CYS A 14 9.60 -37.33 4.06
C CYS A 14 8.66 -36.86 5.17
N GLU A 15 8.72 -37.51 6.33
CA GLU A 15 8.27 -36.92 7.60
C GLU A 15 9.34 -35.90 8.05
N GLU A 16 9.00 -34.62 8.10
CA GLU A 16 9.78 -33.63 8.84
C GLU A 16 9.23 -33.52 10.26
N ASP A 17 10.07 -33.89 11.22
CA ASP A 17 9.82 -33.83 12.65
C ASP A 17 9.90 -32.37 13.13
N VAL A 18 8.78 -31.81 13.60
CA VAL A 18 8.66 -30.39 14.05
C VAL A 18 9.05 -30.18 15.53
N ALA A 19 9.75 -31.12 16.13
CA ALA A 19 10.21 -31.03 17.51
C ALA A 19 11.56 -30.30 17.62
N GLY A 20 11.58 -28.96 17.49
CA GLY A 20 12.81 -28.22 17.79
C GLY A 20 12.90 -26.76 17.35
N MET A 21 11.85 -25.93 17.51
CA MET A 21 12.00 -24.49 17.23
C MET A 21 10.99 -23.60 17.96
N PHE A 22 10.92 -23.70 19.28
CA PHE A 22 10.17 -22.72 20.09
C PHE A 22 10.97 -22.31 21.32
N GLY A 23 11.38 -21.04 21.34
CA GLY A 23 12.22 -20.46 22.39
C GLY A 23 12.18 -18.93 22.40
N CYS A 24 10.98 -18.34 22.42
CA CYS A 24 10.78 -16.96 22.87
C CYS A 24 9.61 -16.96 23.85
N ASN A 25 9.90 -17.17 25.14
CA ASN A 25 8.97 -16.88 26.23
C ASN A 25 9.16 -15.42 26.65
N GLY A 26 8.11 -14.61 26.50
CA GLY A 26 8.10 -13.23 26.97
C GLY A 26 6.68 -12.66 27.00
N HIS A 27 6.00 -12.87 28.14
CA HIS A 27 4.88 -12.14 28.75
C HIS A 27 3.73 -11.64 27.86
N ASP A 28 2.59 -12.32 28.05
CA ASP A 28 1.24 -11.78 28.34
C ASP A 28 0.92 -10.38 27.80
N ASP A 29 0.21 -10.34 26.67
CA ASP A 29 -0.96 -9.48 26.42
C ASP A 29 -1.73 -10.06 25.22
N GLU A 30 -3.07 -10.01 25.27
CA GLU A 30 -4.00 -10.61 24.32
C GLU A 30 -3.75 -10.14 22.86
N GLU A 31 -3.04 -10.96 22.06
CA GLU A 31 -2.84 -10.68 20.64
C GLU A 31 -3.66 -11.65 19.75
N VAL A 32 -4.92 -11.28 19.52
CA VAL A 32 -5.77 -11.89 18.50
C VAL A 32 -5.45 -11.21 17.16
N GLY A 33 -4.59 -11.83 16.34
CA GLY A 33 -4.40 -11.41 14.94
C GLY A 33 -3.03 -11.68 14.31
N LEU A 34 -2.01 -12.07 15.08
CA LEU A 34 -0.62 -12.18 14.62
C LEU A 34 -0.29 -13.54 13.95
N LEU A 35 -1.01 -13.91 12.89
CA LEU A 35 -0.66 -15.07 12.03
C LEU A 35 -0.44 -14.70 10.55
N VAL A 36 -0.45 -13.41 10.22
CA VAL A 36 -0.57 -12.93 8.82
C VAL A 36 0.76 -12.74 8.09
N LEU A 37 1.90 -12.98 8.73
CA LEU A 37 3.18 -13.02 8.03
C LEU A 37 3.84 -14.39 8.21
N GLY A 38 3.62 -15.29 7.25
CA GLY A 38 4.51 -16.43 6.99
C GLY A 38 5.96 -16.02 6.63
N MET A 39 6.36 -14.80 6.96
CA MET A 39 7.66 -14.18 6.70
C MET A 39 8.48 -13.93 7.98
N ASP A 40 7.92 -14.08 9.19
CA ASP A 40 8.62 -13.65 10.42
C ASP A 40 9.51 -14.72 11.10
N THR A 41 9.56 -15.96 10.61
CA THR A 41 10.47 -17.00 11.18
C THR A 41 11.32 -17.77 10.17
N THR A 42 11.13 -17.54 8.87
CA THR A 42 11.90 -18.20 7.78
C THR A 42 12.86 -17.26 7.04
N PHE A 43 12.87 -15.96 7.35
CA PHE A 43 13.74 -14.99 6.67
C PHE A 43 15.24 -15.28 6.84
N ALA A 44 15.64 -15.88 7.95
CA ALA A 44 17.03 -16.28 8.20
C ALA A 44 17.51 -17.47 7.32
N ALA A 45 16.62 -18.11 6.53
CA ALA A 45 16.92 -19.31 5.78
C ALA A 45 16.85 -19.17 4.24
N LEU A 46 16.47 -18.00 3.70
CA LEU A 46 16.51 -17.79 2.25
C LEU A 46 17.95 -17.48 1.80
N PRO A 47 18.52 -18.22 0.82
CA PRO A 47 19.86 -17.95 0.33
C PRO A 47 19.97 -16.50 -0.12
N SER A 48 21.07 -15.83 0.25
CA SER A 48 21.37 -14.51 -0.29
C SER A 48 21.39 -14.60 -1.82
N GLN A 49 20.64 -13.71 -2.48
CA GLN A 49 20.59 -13.68 -3.93
C GLN A 49 21.95 -13.25 -4.46
N SER A 50 22.47 -13.94 -5.48
CA SER A 50 23.71 -13.52 -6.13
C SER A 50 23.49 -12.24 -6.94
N ASP A 51 24.56 -11.45 -7.12
CA ASP A 51 24.55 -10.23 -7.95
C ASP A 51 24.06 -10.52 -9.39
N GLU A 52 24.31 -11.73 -9.92
CA GLU A 52 23.84 -12.18 -11.24
C GLU A 52 22.31 -12.33 -11.30
N VAL A 53 21.70 -12.97 -10.30
CA VAL A 53 20.23 -13.10 -10.21
C VAL A 53 19.59 -11.73 -10.08
N VAL A 54 20.16 -10.87 -9.24
CA VAL A 54 19.68 -9.50 -9.04
C VAL A 54 19.78 -8.67 -10.32
N ALA A 55 20.88 -8.79 -11.08
CA ALA A 55 21.03 -8.12 -12.36
C ALA A 55 19.96 -8.57 -13.38
N SER A 56 19.64 -9.87 -13.42
CA SER A 56 18.57 -10.39 -14.29
C SER A 56 17.18 -9.84 -13.92
N LEU A 57 16.90 -9.68 -12.62
CA LEU A 57 15.66 -9.08 -12.13
C LEU A 57 15.59 -7.59 -12.48
N MET A 58 16.71 -6.86 -12.40
CA MET A 58 16.77 -5.45 -12.77
C MET A 58 16.55 -5.21 -14.27
N GLU A 59 17.03 -6.09 -15.15
CA GLU A 59 16.69 -5.98 -16.57
C GLU A 59 15.20 -6.23 -16.81
N LYS A 60 14.60 -7.22 -16.13
CA LYS A 60 13.15 -7.46 -16.18
C LYS A 60 12.33 -6.28 -15.65
N GLU A 61 12.78 -5.61 -14.58
CA GLU A 61 12.09 -4.45 -14.01
C GLU A 61 12.07 -3.27 -14.99
N LYS A 62 13.15 -3.08 -15.76
CA LYS A 62 13.28 -2.02 -16.77
C LYS A 62 12.27 -2.20 -17.91
N GLU A 63 12.06 -3.43 -18.36
CA GLU A 63 11.06 -3.73 -19.38
C GLU A 63 9.63 -3.46 -18.89
N GLN A 64 9.35 -3.70 -17.61
CA GLN A 64 8.00 -3.57 -17.04
C GLN A 64 7.63 -2.14 -16.66
N LEU A 65 8.63 -1.31 -16.30
CA LEU A 65 8.40 0.01 -15.73
C LEU A 65 8.48 1.14 -16.77
N HIS A 66 8.98 0.90 -17.98
CA HIS A 66 9.27 1.97 -18.94
C HIS A 66 8.08 2.90 -19.20
N SER A 67 6.84 2.40 -19.26
CA SER A 67 5.65 3.25 -19.47
C SER A 67 5.15 3.96 -18.21
N VAL A 68 5.45 3.43 -17.02
CA VAL A 68 4.92 3.92 -15.74
C VAL A 68 5.85 4.96 -15.10
N ALA A 69 7.16 4.69 -15.04
CA ALA A 69 8.13 5.60 -14.40
C ALA A 69 8.63 6.71 -15.33
N THR A 70 8.48 6.55 -16.64
CA THR A 70 8.93 7.52 -17.63
C THR A 70 7.84 7.78 -18.66
N GLY A 71 7.32 9.00 -18.70
CA GLY A 71 6.40 9.44 -19.75
C GLY A 71 5.18 10.19 -19.25
N ASP A 72 4.22 10.32 -20.15
CA ASP A 72 3.02 11.14 -19.97
C ASP A 72 2.15 10.67 -18.80
N TYR A 73 2.24 9.39 -18.39
CA TYR A 73 1.43 8.86 -17.30
C TYR A 73 1.68 9.58 -15.97
N LEU A 74 2.94 9.75 -15.55
CA LEU A 74 3.27 10.51 -14.34
C LEU A 74 2.78 11.95 -14.45
N GLN A 75 2.93 12.57 -15.62
CA GLN A 75 2.44 13.93 -15.85
C GLN A 75 0.91 14.02 -15.72
N ARG A 76 0.17 13.02 -16.24
CA ARG A 76 -1.30 12.92 -16.10
C ARG A 76 -1.73 12.68 -14.66
N LEU A 77 -0.98 11.91 -13.89
CA LEU A 77 -1.25 11.73 -12.45
C LEU A 77 -0.98 13.03 -11.67
N SER A 78 0.12 13.72 -11.98
CA SER A 78 0.52 14.97 -11.33
C SER A 78 -0.36 16.17 -11.69
N SER A 79 -1.02 16.16 -12.85
CA SER A 79 -1.96 17.23 -13.24
C SER A 79 -3.28 17.19 -12.45
N GLY A 80 -3.51 16.15 -11.64
CA GLY A 80 -4.73 15.99 -10.86
C GLY A 80 -5.95 15.64 -11.70
N GLY A 81 -5.75 15.16 -12.93
CA GLY A 81 -6.83 14.78 -13.84
C GLY A 81 -7.59 13.52 -13.42
N LEU A 82 -8.38 13.02 -14.36
CA LEU A 82 -9.22 11.84 -14.21
C LEU A 82 -8.41 10.59 -13.81
N GLU A 83 -7.23 10.37 -14.38
CA GLU A 83 -6.36 9.25 -14.00
C GLU A 83 -5.92 9.32 -12.54
N SER A 84 -5.65 10.53 -12.03
CA SER A 84 -5.26 10.73 -10.64
C SER A 84 -6.40 10.35 -9.69
N SER A 85 -7.61 10.82 -10.00
CA SER A 85 -8.81 10.50 -9.22
C SER A 85 -9.18 9.01 -9.31
N CYS A 86 -9.07 8.41 -10.50
CA CYS A 86 -9.25 6.98 -10.72
C CYS A 86 -8.25 6.17 -9.88
N ARG A 87 -6.96 6.53 -9.91
CA ARG A 87 -5.90 5.87 -9.16
C ARG A 87 -6.14 5.93 -7.65
N ILE A 88 -6.48 7.12 -7.11
CA ILE A 88 -6.73 7.30 -5.67
C ILE A 88 -7.92 6.43 -5.22
N ALA A 89 -9.05 6.50 -5.93
CA ALA A 89 -10.23 5.71 -5.61
C ALA A 89 -9.95 4.20 -5.72
N ALA A 90 -9.16 3.81 -6.71
CA ALA A 90 -8.81 2.43 -6.95
C ALA A 90 -7.92 1.84 -5.85
N ILE A 91 -6.89 2.58 -5.41
CA ILE A 91 -5.97 2.18 -4.34
C ILE A 91 -6.71 2.09 -3.00
N ASP A 92 -7.57 3.06 -2.67
CA ASP A 92 -8.39 3.02 -1.45
C ASP A 92 -9.27 1.77 -1.40
N TRP A 93 -9.91 1.42 -2.52
CA TRP A 93 -10.69 0.19 -2.61
C TRP A 93 -9.82 -1.06 -2.45
N ILE A 94 -8.65 -1.13 -3.11
CA ILE A 94 -7.72 -2.28 -3.02
C ILE A 94 -7.27 -2.49 -1.56
N LYS A 95 -6.95 -1.42 -0.83
CA LYS A 95 -6.54 -1.52 0.58
C LYS A 95 -7.67 -2.08 1.45
N LYS A 96 -8.89 -1.59 1.28
CA LYS A 96 -10.07 -2.10 2.02
C LYS A 96 -10.34 -3.57 1.70
N ALA A 97 -10.24 -3.93 0.43
CA ALA A 97 -10.44 -5.30 -0.02
C ALA A 97 -9.34 -6.25 0.47
N GLN A 98 -8.08 -5.83 0.43
CA GLN A 98 -6.97 -6.60 0.97
C GLN A 98 -7.15 -6.88 2.47
N ALA A 99 -7.55 -5.87 3.26
CA ALA A 99 -7.82 -6.07 4.68
C ALA A 99 -9.03 -6.99 4.94
N TYR A 100 -10.07 -6.93 4.10
CA TYR A 100 -11.26 -7.76 4.24
C TYR A 100 -11.02 -9.23 3.89
N HIS A 101 -10.19 -9.50 2.88
CA HIS A 101 -9.88 -10.85 2.42
C HIS A 101 -8.65 -11.47 3.10
N ASP A 102 -7.96 -10.72 3.95
CA ASP A 102 -6.69 -11.11 4.58
C ASP A 102 -5.62 -11.53 3.56
N PHE A 103 -5.58 -10.80 2.43
CA PHE A 103 -4.57 -11.03 1.40
C PHE A 103 -3.21 -10.47 1.84
N GLY A 104 -2.15 -11.13 1.40
CA GLY A 104 -0.78 -10.72 1.67
C GLY A 104 -0.45 -9.34 1.08
N PRO A 105 0.58 -8.66 1.62
CA PRO A 105 1.00 -7.34 1.16
C PRO A 105 1.42 -7.34 -0.32
N LEU A 106 2.00 -8.45 -0.80
CA LEU A 106 2.43 -8.59 -2.19
C LEU A 106 1.23 -8.58 -3.16
N SER A 107 0.10 -9.16 -2.79
CA SER A 107 -1.15 -9.10 -3.58
C SER A 107 -1.67 -7.68 -3.77
N ALA A 108 -1.66 -6.86 -2.71
CA ALA A 108 -2.02 -5.44 -2.83
C ALA A 108 -1.05 -4.68 -3.74
N TYR A 109 0.26 -4.92 -3.59
CA TYR A 109 1.28 -4.29 -4.43
C TYR A 109 1.11 -4.67 -5.91
N LEU A 110 0.89 -5.95 -6.21
CA LEU A 110 0.66 -6.44 -7.55
C LEU A 110 -0.62 -5.84 -8.16
N ALA A 111 -1.69 -5.72 -7.38
CA ALA A 111 -2.95 -5.11 -7.84
C ALA A 111 -2.73 -3.65 -8.28
N VAL A 112 -2.00 -2.86 -7.48
CA VAL A 112 -1.67 -1.47 -7.83
C VAL A 112 -0.67 -1.42 -9.00
N ASN A 113 0.29 -2.34 -9.08
CA ASN A 113 1.20 -2.45 -10.23
C ASN A 113 0.44 -2.66 -11.54
N TYR A 114 -0.54 -3.57 -11.55
CA TYR A 114 -1.35 -3.83 -12.74
C TYR A 114 -2.23 -2.64 -13.09
N LEU A 115 -2.83 -1.99 -12.09
CA LEU A 115 -3.60 -0.76 -12.26
C LEU A 115 -2.78 0.33 -12.95
N ASP A 116 -1.62 0.67 -12.39
CA ASP A 116 -0.76 1.75 -12.90
C ASP A 116 -0.25 1.41 -14.32
N ARG A 117 0.09 0.14 -14.59
CA ARG A 117 0.49 -0.29 -15.93
C ARG A 117 -0.64 -0.16 -16.95
N VAL A 118 -1.85 -0.61 -16.63
CA VAL A 118 -3.01 -0.50 -17.54
C VAL A 118 -3.37 0.95 -17.82
N LEU A 119 -3.36 1.82 -16.79
CA LEU A 119 -3.62 3.26 -16.95
C LEU A 119 -2.50 4.01 -17.68
N SER A 120 -1.27 3.47 -17.64
CA SER A 120 -0.15 4.03 -18.42
C SER A 120 -0.30 3.77 -19.91
N THR A 121 -0.77 2.58 -20.30
CA THR A 121 -0.90 2.16 -21.70
C THR A 121 -2.22 2.59 -22.33
N ASN A 122 -3.30 2.63 -21.54
CA ASN A 122 -4.63 2.97 -21.98
C ASN A 122 -5.07 4.26 -21.30
N GLN A 123 -5.29 5.32 -22.09
CA GLN A 123 -5.90 6.53 -21.56
C GLN A 123 -7.30 6.20 -21.07
N VAL A 124 -7.65 6.73 -19.89
CA VAL A 124 -9.01 6.62 -19.41
C VAL A 124 -9.88 7.38 -20.42
N PRO A 125 -10.96 6.77 -20.95
CA PRO A 125 -11.82 7.43 -21.92
C PRO A 125 -12.25 8.81 -21.41
N ALA A 126 -12.21 9.83 -22.26
CA ALA A 126 -12.53 11.21 -21.85
C ALA A 126 -13.99 11.34 -21.34
N ASP A 127 -14.85 10.39 -21.72
CA ASP A 127 -16.21 10.23 -21.23
C ASP A 127 -16.30 9.50 -19.88
N ALA A 128 -15.21 9.28 -19.14
CA ALA A 128 -15.29 8.56 -17.86
C ALA A 128 -16.03 9.31 -16.75
N ASP A 129 -16.32 10.61 -16.92
CA ASP A 129 -17.35 11.29 -16.12
C ASP A 129 -18.71 10.57 -16.21
N HIS A 130 -18.96 9.89 -17.34
CA HIS A 130 -20.11 9.01 -17.56
C HIS A 130 -19.89 7.56 -17.10
N GLN A 131 -18.68 7.21 -16.64
CA GLN A 131 -18.31 5.86 -16.17
C GLN A 131 -17.70 5.88 -14.76
N PRO A 132 -18.40 6.42 -13.74
CA PRO A 132 -17.87 6.51 -12.37
C PRO A 132 -17.66 5.15 -11.69
N TRP A 133 -18.15 4.06 -12.30
CA TRP A 133 -17.96 2.68 -11.88
C TRP A 133 -16.59 2.10 -12.30
N MET A 134 -15.93 2.69 -13.28
CA MET A 134 -14.69 2.16 -13.88
C MET A 134 -13.56 1.93 -12.87
N PRO A 135 -13.20 2.90 -12.00
CA PRO A 135 -12.10 2.71 -11.06
C PRO A 135 -12.31 1.48 -10.18
N GLN A 136 -13.56 1.25 -9.72
CA GLN A 136 -13.88 0.10 -8.89
C GLN A 136 -13.81 -1.22 -9.67
N LEU A 137 -14.34 -1.29 -10.89
CA LEU A 137 -14.25 -2.51 -11.69
C LEU A 137 -12.79 -2.86 -12.00
N LEU A 138 -11.98 -1.86 -12.33
CA LEU A 138 -10.55 -2.02 -12.58
C LEU A 138 -9.82 -2.52 -11.32
N SER A 139 -10.10 -1.94 -10.16
CA SER A 139 -9.56 -2.42 -8.88
C SER A 139 -9.93 -3.87 -8.56
N VAL A 140 -11.21 -4.24 -8.72
CA VAL A 140 -11.70 -5.60 -8.47
C VAL A 140 -10.95 -6.60 -9.36
N ALA A 141 -10.84 -6.30 -10.65
CA ALA A 141 -10.17 -7.18 -11.60
C ALA A 141 -8.65 -7.25 -11.36
N CYS A 142 -7.98 -6.12 -11.12
CA CYS A 142 -6.55 -6.09 -10.76
C CYS A 142 -6.26 -6.91 -9.50
N LEU A 143 -7.07 -6.75 -8.44
CA LEU A 143 -6.92 -7.52 -7.21
C LEU A 143 -7.21 -9.00 -7.42
N THR A 144 -8.22 -9.35 -8.22
CA THR A 144 -8.53 -10.74 -8.53
C THR A 144 -7.39 -11.43 -9.28
N ILE A 145 -6.76 -10.74 -10.23
CA ILE A 145 -5.59 -11.27 -10.91
C ILE A 145 -4.42 -11.39 -9.92
N ALA A 146 -4.14 -10.36 -9.12
CA ALA A 146 -3.06 -10.38 -8.14
C ALA A 146 -3.21 -11.54 -7.14
N ALA A 147 -4.41 -11.74 -6.61
CA ALA A 147 -4.70 -12.86 -5.72
C ALA A 147 -4.45 -14.21 -6.40
N LYS A 148 -4.84 -14.38 -7.68
CA LYS A 148 -4.53 -15.60 -8.46
C LYS A 148 -3.05 -15.81 -8.73
N MET A 149 -2.25 -14.75 -8.73
CA MET A 149 -0.82 -14.84 -8.97
C MET A 149 -0.02 -15.15 -7.70
N GLU A 150 -0.51 -14.73 -6.53
CA GLU A 150 0.27 -14.73 -5.28
C GLU A 150 -0.35 -15.59 -4.17
N GLU A 151 -1.68 -15.60 -4.01
CA GLU A 151 -2.31 -16.27 -2.87
C GLU A 151 -2.40 -17.78 -3.08
N THR A 152 -2.08 -18.53 -2.03
CA THR A 152 -2.19 -20.00 -2.03
C THR A 152 -3.64 -20.48 -2.11
N VAL A 153 -4.54 -19.72 -1.51
CA VAL A 153 -5.98 -19.98 -1.49
C VAL A 153 -6.69 -18.73 -1.95
N VAL A 154 -7.12 -18.74 -3.21
CA VAL A 154 -8.03 -17.74 -3.72
C VAL A 154 -9.45 -18.23 -3.48
N PRO A 155 -10.31 -17.47 -2.77
CA PRO A 155 -11.74 -17.76 -2.73
C PRO A 155 -12.27 -18.02 -4.14
N ARG A 156 -13.06 -19.09 -4.35
CA ARG A 156 -13.29 -19.76 -5.65
C ARG A 156 -13.77 -18.86 -6.81
N ARG A 157 -14.26 -17.69 -6.51
CA ARG A 157 -13.99 -16.40 -7.15
C ARG A 157 -14.04 -15.44 -5.97
N LEU A 158 -13.29 -14.33 -5.95
CA LEU A 158 -13.57 -13.24 -4.99
C LEU A 158 -15.08 -13.03 -5.02
N ASP A 159 -15.75 -13.51 -3.98
CA ASP A 159 -17.15 -13.91 -4.11
C ASP A 159 -17.86 -12.64 -4.54
N ILE A 160 -18.60 -12.65 -5.65
CA ILE A 160 -19.18 -11.40 -6.17
C ILE A 160 -19.93 -10.71 -5.03
N HIS A 161 -20.56 -11.52 -4.18
CA HIS A 161 -21.21 -11.13 -2.94
C HIS A 161 -20.26 -10.47 -1.93
N GLN A 162 -19.04 -10.95 -1.74
CA GLN A 162 -18.03 -10.35 -0.86
C GLN A 162 -17.49 -9.02 -1.41
N ASN A 163 -17.21 -8.93 -2.72
CA ASN A 163 -16.82 -7.65 -3.33
C ASN A 163 -17.93 -6.59 -3.23
N GLN A 164 -19.20 -7.01 -3.23
CA GLN A 164 -20.37 -6.14 -3.02
C GLN A 164 -20.50 -5.63 -1.58
N VAL A 165 -19.88 -6.28 -0.58
CA VAL A 165 -19.85 -5.78 0.80
C VAL A 165 -18.95 -4.55 0.91
N LEU A 166 -17.88 -4.50 0.10
CA LEU A 166 -16.87 -3.44 0.15
C LEU A 166 -17.28 -2.17 -0.60
N SER A 167 -18.29 -2.24 -1.46
CA SER A 167 -18.84 -1.07 -2.15
C SER A 167 -20.34 -1.20 -2.35
N GLU A 168 -21.08 -0.36 -1.64
CA GLU A 168 -22.53 -0.24 -1.78
C GLU A 168 -22.94 0.40 -3.12
N LYS A 169 -22.02 1.12 -3.77
CA LYS A 169 -22.33 2.01 -4.90
C LYS A 169 -22.43 1.29 -6.24
N TYR A 170 -21.54 0.34 -6.50
CA TYR A 170 -21.50 -0.38 -7.77
C TYR A 170 -21.39 -1.89 -7.54
N ARG A 171 -22.30 -2.63 -8.18
CA ARG A 171 -22.32 -4.10 -8.21
C ARG A 171 -21.99 -4.56 -9.62
N PHE A 172 -21.02 -5.46 -9.73
CA PHE A 172 -20.62 -6.08 -10.99
C PHE A 172 -20.99 -7.56 -10.95
N ASP A 173 -21.41 -8.13 -12.08
CA ASP A 173 -21.56 -9.58 -12.22
C ASP A 173 -20.21 -10.24 -12.52
N LEU A 174 -20.15 -11.58 -12.47
CA LEU A 174 -18.94 -12.32 -12.82
C LEU A 174 -18.47 -12.03 -14.23
N ASP A 175 -19.40 -11.89 -15.17
CA ASP A 175 -19.09 -11.72 -16.58
C ASP A 175 -18.41 -10.38 -16.85
N ALA A 176 -18.81 -9.31 -16.15
CA ALA A 176 -18.13 -8.01 -16.21
C ALA A 176 -16.73 -8.08 -15.60
N ILE A 177 -16.58 -8.72 -14.43
CA ILE A 177 -15.27 -8.88 -13.78
C ILE A 177 -14.34 -9.70 -14.69
N GLN A 178 -14.81 -10.84 -15.22
CA GLN A 178 -14.04 -11.70 -16.11
C GLN A 178 -13.63 -11.00 -17.40
N ARG A 179 -14.53 -10.23 -18.02
CA ARG A 179 -14.17 -9.43 -19.21
C ARG A 179 -13.11 -8.39 -18.89
N MET A 180 -13.21 -7.73 -17.73
CA MET A 180 -12.19 -6.78 -17.29
C MET A 180 -10.86 -7.48 -17.00
N GLU A 181 -10.88 -8.65 -16.37
CA GLU A 181 -9.65 -9.43 -16.14
C GLU A 181 -8.94 -9.77 -17.46
N ILE A 182 -9.68 -10.28 -18.45
CA ILE A 182 -9.13 -10.60 -19.78
C ILE A 182 -8.58 -9.33 -20.44
N TYR A 183 -9.30 -8.22 -20.39
CA TYR A 183 -8.83 -6.94 -20.92
C TYR A 183 -7.50 -6.50 -20.30
N ILE A 184 -7.36 -6.61 -18.97
CA ILE A 184 -6.11 -6.29 -18.26
C ILE A 184 -4.99 -7.23 -18.69
N LEU A 185 -5.25 -8.54 -18.71
CA LEU A 185 -4.28 -9.55 -19.11
C LEU A 185 -3.76 -9.30 -20.53
N ASP A 186 -4.66 -9.06 -21.48
CA ASP A 186 -4.31 -8.76 -22.87
C ASP A 186 -3.56 -7.42 -22.99
N SER A 187 -4.02 -6.37 -22.31
CA SER A 187 -3.35 -5.06 -22.28
C SER A 187 -1.91 -5.13 -21.77
N LEU A 188 -1.65 -6.05 -20.84
CA LEU A 188 -0.34 -6.26 -20.23
C LEU A 188 0.47 -7.37 -20.91
N ASN A 189 0.01 -7.90 -22.05
CA ASN A 189 0.62 -9.03 -22.76
C ASN A 189 0.87 -10.24 -21.84
N TRP A 190 -0.05 -10.47 -20.90
CA TRP A 190 0.02 -11.54 -19.89
C TRP A 190 1.26 -11.49 -18.99
N ARG A 191 2.00 -10.37 -18.97
CA ARG A 191 3.20 -10.17 -18.13
C ARG A 191 2.81 -9.85 -16.69
N MET A 192 2.22 -10.83 -15.99
CA MET A 192 1.68 -10.66 -14.63
C MET A 192 2.73 -10.89 -13.53
N GLN A 193 3.83 -11.57 -13.84
CA GLN A 193 4.95 -11.72 -12.90
C GLN A 193 5.78 -10.43 -12.82
N ALA A 194 5.24 -9.43 -12.10
CA ALA A 194 5.89 -8.14 -11.91
C ALA A 194 7.09 -8.25 -10.95
N VAL A 195 8.16 -7.51 -11.23
CA VAL A 195 9.27 -7.33 -10.29
C VAL A 195 8.85 -6.29 -9.26
N THR A 196 8.92 -6.67 -7.98
CA THR A 196 8.47 -5.82 -6.87
C THR A 196 9.62 -5.51 -5.92
N PRO A 197 9.56 -4.42 -5.13
CA PRO A 197 10.58 -4.11 -4.13
C PRO A 197 10.81 -5.26 -3.14
N PHE A 198 9.76 -6.02 -2.82
CA PHE A 198 9.84 -7.22 -1.97
C PHE A 198 10.87 -8.24 -2.46
N SER A 199 11.03 -8.37 -3.78
CA SER A 199 11.96 -9.33 -4.40
C SER A 199 13.43 -9.02 -4.06
N TYR A 200 13.76 -7.80 -3.66
CA TYR A 200 15.13 -7.37 -3.39
C TYR A 200 15.44 -7.15 -1.90
N ILE A 201 14.48 -7.31 -0.98
CA ILE A 201 14.66 -7.00 0.45
C ILE A 201 15.86 -7.80 1.01
N ASN A 202 15.87 -9.13 0.83
CA ASN A 202 16.91 -10.00 1.38
C ASN A 202 18.30 -9.62 0.87
N TYR A 203 18.39 -9.32 -0.42
CA TYR A 203 19.64 -8.90 -1.05
C TYR A 203 20.18 -7.61 -0.43
N PHE A 204 19.32 -6.59 -0.27
CA PHE A 204 19.75 -5.32 0.31
C PHE A 204 20.01 -5.41 1.81
N VAL A 205 19.28 -6.26 2.54
CA VAL A 205 19.59 -6.53 3.95
C VAL A 205 21.02 -7.04 4.08
N ASP A 206 21.39 -8.08 3.32
CA ASP A 206 22.75 -8.64 3.32
C ASP A 206 23.81 -7.58 2.99
N LYS A 207 23.57 -6.77 1.95
CA LYS A 207 24.52 -5.73 1.50
C LYS A 207 24.69 -4.56 2.47
N PHE A 208 23.70 -4.25 3.31
CA PHE A 208 23.73 -3.06 4.15
C PHE A 208 23.99 -3.35 5.63
N THR A 209 23.61 -4.52 6.13
CA THR A 209 23.67 -4.80 7.57
C THR A 209 24.95 -5.53 7.98
N ASP A 210 25.71 -6.10 7.03
CA ASP A 210 26.94 -6.86 7.32
C ASP A 210 26.70 -7.95 8.37
N GLY A 211 25.57 -8.65 8.25
CA GLY A 211 25.14 -9.71 9.17
C GLY A 211 24.69 -9.23 10.55
N LYS A 212 24.58 -7.91 10.80
CA LYS A 212 24.07 -7.41 12.08
C LYS A 212 22.63 -7.86 12.33
N PRO A 213 22.29 -8.21 13.59
CA PRO A 213 20.94 -8.61 13.93
C PRO A 213 19.96 -7.45 13.69
N LEU A 214 18.84 -7.77 13.07
CA LEU A 214 17.73 -6.87 12.86
C LEU A 214 16.64 -7.13 13.90
N SER A 215 15.83 -6.11 14.19
CA SER A 215 14.66 -6.28 15.07
C SER A 215 13.63 -7.19 14.43
N CYS A 216 12.83 -7.88 15.27
CA CYS A 216 11.76 -8.78 14.81
C CYS A 216 10.79 -8.08 13.82
N GLY A 217 10.47 -6.80 14.05
CA GLY A 217 9.57 -6.02 13.18
C GLY A 217 10.23 -5.37 11.96
N PHE A 218 11.47 -5.70 11.61
CA PHE A 218 12.19 -5.04 10.50
C PHE A 218 11.49 -5.25 9.15
N ILE A 219 11.05 -6.48 8.88
CA ILE A 219 10.38 -6.84 7.62
C ILE A 219 8.99 -6.21 7.56
N SER A 220 8.24 -6.21 8.67
CA SER A 220 6.97 -5.51 8.80
C SER A 220 7.14 -4.02 8.51
N ARG A 221 8.19 -3.39 9.05
CA ARG A 221 8.49 -1.98 8.78
C ARG A 221 8.82 -1.73 7.31
N CYS A 222 9.61 -2.60 6.67
CA CYS A 222 9.88 -2.49 5.23
C CYS A 222 8.58 -2.60 4.42
N THR A 223 7.72 -3.54 4.79
CA THR A 223 6.43 -3.80 4.15
C THR A 223 5.49 -2.59 4.27
N GLU A 224 5.38 -2.00 5.45
CA GLU A 224 4.60 -0.77 5.68
C GLU A 224 5.06 0.38 4.78
N ILE A 225 6.37 0.61 4.68
CA ILE A 225 6.91 1.68 3.84
C ILE A 225 6.62 1.40 2.36
N ILE A 226 6.79 0.15 1.90
CA ILE A 226 6.49 -0.26 0.53
C ILE A 226 5.01 -0.08 0.21
N LEU A 227 4.10 -0.53 1.08
CA LEU A 227 2.66 -0.37 0.86
C LEU A 227 2.23 1.09 0.90
N GLY A 228 2.76 1.86 1.86
CA GLY A 228 2.50 3.31 1.93
C GLY A 228 3.01 4.07 0.70
N SER A 229 4.06 3.56 0.04
CA SER A 229 4.59 4.18 -1.18
C SER A 229 3.62 4.15 -2.36
N LEU A 230 2.67 3.20 -2.38
CA LEU A 230 1.70 3.03 -3.46
C LEU A 230 0.81 4.27 -3.64
N GLU A 231 0.51 4.99 -2.56
CA GLU A 231 -0.34 6.18 -2.63
C GLU A 231 0.40 7.41 -3.17
N ALA A 232 1.73 7.43 -3.09
CA ALA A 232 2.53 8.60 -3.44
C ALA A 232 2.97 8.55 -4.91
N THR A 233 2.29 9.31 -5.78
CA THR A 233 2.60 9.42 -7.21
C THR A 233 4.09 9.70 -7.50
N LYS A 234 4.75 10.54 -6.70
CA LYS A 234 6.17 10.87 -6.89
C LYS A 234 7.13 9.70 -6.69
N LEU A 235 6.69 8.64 -5.99
CA LEU A 235 7.50 7.45 -5.76
C LEU A 235 7.47 6.49 -6.95
N LEU A 236 6.52 6.64 -7.88
CA LEU A 236 6.43 5.84 -9.11
C LEU A 236 7.58 6.07 -10.09
N GLN A 237 8.33 7.17 -9.95
CA GLN A 237 9.49 7.46 -10.81
C GLN A 237 10.70 6.56 -10.49
N PHE A 238 10.71 5.91 -9.33
CA PHE A 238 11.81 5.05 -8.88
C PHE A 238 11.56 3.59 -9.26
N ARG A 239 12.62 2.88 -9.58
CA ARG A 239 12.54 1.44 -9.88
C ARG A 239 12.26 0.61 -8.62
N PRO A 240 11.67 -0.59 -8.76
CA PRO A 240 11.50 -1.51 -7.63
C PRO A 240 12.81 -1.78 -6.86
N SER A 241 13.94 -1.92 -7.55
CA SER A 241 15.26 -2.07 -6.93
C SER A 241 15.72 -0.84 -6.14
N GLU A 242 15.53 0.37 -6.69
CA GLU A 242 15.84 1.65 -6.03
C GLU A 242 14.98 1.85 -4.79
N MET A 243 13.69 1.56 -4.91
CA MET A 243 12.72 1.57 -3.82
C MET A 243 13.15 0.62 -2.70
N ALA A 244 13.46 -0.64 -3.03
CA ALA A 244 13.87 -1.63 -2.05
C ALA A 244 15.13 -1.22 -1.30
N ALA A 245 16.16 -0.74 -2.02
CA ALA A 245 17.39 -0.26 -1.40
C ALA A 245 17.13 0.91 -0.43
N ALA A 246 16.32 1.88 -0.84
CA ALA A 246 15.97 3.04 -0.02
C ALA A 246 15.16 2.63 1.22
N VAL A 247 14.19 1.72 1.07
CA VAL A 247 13.37 1.19 2.16
C VAL A 247 14.21 0.46 3.19
N VAL A 248 15.04 -0.50 2.77
CA VAL A 248 15.89 -1.29 3.67
C VAL A 248 16.86 -0.39 4.42
N LEU A 249 17.54 0.54 3.74
CA LEU A 249 18.42 1.50 4.39
C LEU A 249 17.67 2.41 5.37
N SER A 250 16.47 2.86 5.01
CA SER A 250 15.65 3.72 5.87
C SER A 250 15.22 2.98 7.14
N ALA A 251 14.69 1.77 7.02
CA ALA A 251 14.28 0.93 8.14
C ALA A 251 15.48 0.59 9.04
N ALA A 252 16.64 0.28 8.46
CA ALA A 252 17.84 -0.07 9.22
C ALA A 252 18.50 1.15 9.90
N ALA A 253 18.33 2.35 9.32
CA ALA A 253 18.76 3.59 9.94
C ALA A 253 17.80 4.07 11.06
N GLU A 254 16.50 3.77 10.95
CA GLU A 254 15.50 4.01 12.00
C GLU A 254 15.75 3.13 13.23
N SER A 255 16.15 1.87 13.02
CA SER A 255 16.54 0.94 14.10
C SER A 255 17.95 1.19 14.66
N GLN A 256 18.65 2.23 14.21
CA GLN A 256 20.01 2.60 14.62
C GLN A 256 21.08 1.53 14.34
N VAL A 257 20.80 0.56 13.47
CA VAL A 257 21.75 -0.51 13.11
C VAL A 257 22.87 0.04 12.21
N ILE A 258 22.54 1.02 11.37
CA ILE A 258 23.45 1.67 10.42
C ILE A 258 23.20 3.18 10.31
N ALA A 259 24.18 3.91 9.75
CA ALA A 259 23.99 5.28 9.27
C ALA A 259 23.68 5.25 7.76
N PHE A 260 22.50 5.76 7.36
CA PHE A 260 22.01 5.71 5.97
C PHE A 260 23.09 6.09 4.93
N SER A 261 23.63 7.31 5.05
CA SER A 261 24.62 7.84 4.10
C SER A 261 25.93 7.04 4.09
N GLY A 262 26.38 6.57 5.26
CA GLY A 262 27.61 5.79 5.39
C GLY A 262 27.47 4.40 4.76
N ALA A 263 26.38 3.69 5.06
CA ALA A 263 26.09 2.37 4.49
C ALA A 263 25.91 2.44 2.97
N LEU A 264 25.17 3.44 2.46
CA LEU A 264 24.99 3.63 1.02
C LEU A 264 26.33 3.88 0.31
N LEU A 265 27.20 4.73 0.87
CA LEU A 265 28.51 5.00 0.28
C LEU A 265 29.42 3.76 0.29
N ALA A 266 29.47 3.03 1.40
CA ALA A 266 30.31 1.84 1.57
C ALA A 266 29.82 0.62 0.76
N SER A 267 28.52 0.52 0.51
CA SER A 267 27.94 -0.64 -0.18
C SER A 267 28.41 -0.80 -1.62
N ASN A 268 28.62 -2.04 -2.07
CA ASN A 268 28.80 -2.38 -3.48
C ASN A 268 27.47 -2.92 -4.02
N ILE A 269 26.60 -2.02 -4.47
CA ILE A 269 25.28 -2.33 -5.02
C ILE A 269 25.23 -1.98 -6.52
N LEU A 270 24.42 -2.73 -7.27
CA LEU A 270 24.22 -2.54 -8.71
C LEU A 270 23.31 -1.35 -9.05
N VAL A 271 22.62 -0.78 -8.05
CA VAL A 271 21.67 0.32 -8.21
C VAL A 271 22.37 1.68 -8.17
N ASN A 272 21.84 2.65 -8.91
CA ASN A 272 22.31 4.03 -8.85
C ASN A 272 22.09 4.62 -7.44
N LYS A 273 23.19 4.82 -6.70
CA LYS A 273 23.18 5.36 -5.32
C LYS A 273 22.50 6.73 -5.20
N GLU A 274 22.57 7.56 -6.23
CA GLU A 274 21.93 8.87 -6.21
C GLU A 274 20.41 8.76 -6.33
N ASN A 275 19.88 7.82 -7.12
CA ASN A 275 18.45 7.55 -7.16
C ASN A 275 17.95 6.95 -5.84
N VAL A 276 18.74 6.11 -5.17
CA VAL A 276 18.42 5.60 -3.82
C VAL A 276 18.30 6.76 -2.81
N ARG A 277 19.20 7.74 -2.86
CA ARG A 277 19.14 8.95 -2.02
C ARG A 277 17.87 9.76 -2.31
N ARG A 278 17.57 10.04 -3.58
CA ARG A 278 16.35 10.76 -3.98
C ARG A 278 15.08 10.03 -3.56
N CYS A 279 15.06 8.70 -3.66
CA CYS A 279 13.94 7.89 -3.20
C CYS A 279 13.75 8.02 -1.68
N HIS A 280 14.84 8.00 -0.91
CA HIS A 280 14.78 8.22 0.53
C HIS A 280 14.27 9.62 0.90
N GLU A 281 14.73 10.67 0.22
CA GLU A 281 14.24 12.04 0.41
C GLU A 281 12.73 12.13 0.09
N ALA A 282 12.30 11.50 -1.01
CA ALA A 282 10.90 11.43 -1.37
C ALA A 282 10.05 10.69 -0.31
N LEU A 283 10.54 9.56 0.23
CA LEU A 283 9.91 8.81 1.33
C LEU A 283 9.76 9.65 2.60
N GLN A 284 10.77 10.45 2.94
CA GLN A 284 10.72 11.38 4.07
C GLN A 284 9.69 12.49 3.87
N GLU A 285 9.62 13.05 2.67
CA GLU A 285 8.68 14.12 2.34
C GLU A 285 7.21 13.66 2.35
N VAL A 286 6.91 12.39 2.03
CA VAL A 286 5.54 11.84 2.22
C VAL A 286 5.28 11.33 3.64
N GLY A 287 6.23 11.47 4.55
CA GLY A 287 6.06 11.06 5.95
C GLY A 287 6.10 9.55 6.18
N LEU A 288 6.57 8.76 5.22
CA LEU A 288 6.73 7.31 5.38
C LEU A 288 7.98 6.95 6.20
N VAL A 289 8.97 7.83 6.22
CA VAL A 289 10.24 7.68 6.96
C VAL A 289 10.50 8.93 7.78
N LYS A 290 11.02 8.77 9.00
CA LYS A 290 11.33 9.92 9.87
C LYS A 290 12.47 10.75 9.28
N LYS A 291 12.28 12.06 9.14
CA LYS A 291 13.39 13.00 8.96
C LYS A 291 14.19 13.04 10.26
N LYS A 292 15.47 12.68 10.22
CA LYS A 292 16.39 13.05 11.31
C LYS A 292 16.52 14.57 11.26
N THR A 293 15.74 15.26 12.09
CA THR A 293 16.06 16.64 12.42
C THR A 293 17.37 16.61 13.19
N ASP A 294 18.38 17.31 12.69
CA ASP A 294 19.55 17.71 13.48
C ASP A 294 19.10 18.69 14.57
N TYR A 295 18.36 18.17 15.56
CA TYR A 295 18.23 18.77 16.87
C TYR A 295 18.84 17.80 17.87
N SER A 296 20.15 17.65 17.81
CA SER A 296 20.94 17.67 19.04
C SER A 296 20.82 19.07 19.65
N ALA A 297 19.62 19.45 20.10
CA ALA A 297 19.45 20.53 21.04
C ALA A 297 19.57 19.87 22.41
N SER A 298 20.72 20.06 23.03
CA SER A 298 21.04 19.67 24.39
C SER A 298 19.83 19.79 25.36
N PRO A 299 19.70 18.90 26.35
CA PRO A 299 18.70 19.03 27.41
C PRO A 299 19.08 20.20 28.32
N SER A 300 18.81 21.42 27.88
CA SER A 300 19.13 22.66 28.61
C SER A 300 18.10 23.78 28.41
N ARG A 301 16.89 23.46 27.94
CA ARG A 301 15.71 24.34 28.05
C ARG A 301 14.62 23.74 28.94
N VAL A 302 15.05 23.24 30.10
CA VAL A 302 14.26 23.37 31.32
C VAL A 302 14.39 24.84 31.70
N LEU A 303 13.27 25.53 32.00
CA LEU A 303 13.14 26.98 32.23
C LEU A 303 12.76 27.81 30.97
N ASP A 304 11.55 27.61 30.45
CA ASP A 304 10.68 28.75 30.17
C ASP A 304 9.22 28.32 30.34
N ALA A 305 8.83 28.19 31.61
CA ALA A 305 7.43 28.06 32.00
C ALA A 305 6.79 29.45 31.89
N SER A 306 6.35 29.82 30.68
CA SER A 306 5.44 30.95 30.46
C SER A 306 4.05 30.42 30.12
N CYS A 307 3.33 30.10 31.20
CA CYS A 307 1.91 30.34 31.43
C CYS A 307 1.03 30.68 30.20
N PHE A 308 0.35 29.66 29.65
CA PHE A 308 -0.98 29.89 29.09
C PHE A 308 -1.98 30.02 30.25
N SER A 309 -2.01 31.22 30.83
CA SER A 309 -3.08 31.69 31.70
C SER A 309 -4.25 32.10 30.81
N PHE A 310 -5.31 31.30 30.81
CA PHE A 310 -6.64 31.75 30.37
C PHE A 310 -7.11 32.80 31.36
N LYS A 311 -7.15 34.06 30.92
CA LYS A 311 -7.78 35.16 31.65
C LYS A 311 -9.30 35.00 31.56
N THR A 312 -9.89 34.63 32.68
CA THR A 312 -11.31 34.83 32.97
C THR A 312 -11.49 36.30 33.35
N ASP A 313 -12.23 37.05 32.54
CA ASP A 313 -12.65 38.42 32.86
C ASP A 313 -13.81 38.36 33.86
N ASP A 314 -13.53 38.71 35.11
CA ASP A 314 -14.53 39.10 36.10
C ASP A 314 -14.01 40.35 36.83
N ASN A 315 -14.66 41.49 36.61
CA ASN A 315 -14.56 42.66 37.48
C ASN A 315 -15.92 43.33 37.66
N GLN A 316 -16.62 42.88 38.70
CA GLN A 316 -17.17 43.68 39.81
C GLN A 316 -17.52 45.17 39.60
N THR A 317 -18.84 45.45 39.70
CA THR A 317 -19.49 46.20 40.80
C THR A 317 -20.23 47.52 40.49
N ALA A 318 -21.51 47.47 40.89
CA ALA A 318 -22.44 48.49 41.40
C ALA A 318 -23.03 49.59 40.49
N GLY A 319 -24.37 49.61 40.40
CA GLY A 319 -25.10 50.85 40.10
C GLY A 319 -26.51 50.72 39.53
N SER A 320 -27.45 50.16 40.30
CA SER A 320 -28.87 50.56 40.41
C SER A 320 -29.76 50.86 39.18
N SER A 321 -30.88 50.10 39.16
CA SER A 321 -32.28 50.56 38.96
C SER A 321 -32.93 50.63 37.57
N GLN A 322 -33.97 49.78 37.43
CA GLN A 322 -35.32 50.03 36.88
C GLN A 322 -35.45 50.34 35.37
N SER A 323 -36.46 49.93 34.61
CA SER A 323 -37.56 48.96 34.72
C SER A 323 -38.34 49.06 33.39
N GLN A 324 -38.93 47.94 32.96
CA GLN A 324 -40.17 47.82 32.18
C GLN A 324 -40.22 48.12 30.66
N ALA A 325 -40.64 47.06 29.97
CA ALA A 325 -41.83 46.93 29.11
C ALA A 325 -41.70 47.04 27.57
N ASN A 326 -42.08 45.90 26.95
CA ASN A 326 -43.02 45.74 25.84
C ASN A 326 -42.72 46.44 24.49
N ASN A 327 -42.57 45.70 23.40
CA ASN A 327 -43.67 45.07 22.64
C ASN A 327 -43.22 44.62 21.23
N ASN A 328 -43.73 43.44 20.86
CA ASN A 328 -44.07 42.90 19.54
C ASN A 328 -43.90 43.74 18.25
N GLY A 329 -43.49 43.05 17.19
CA GLY A 329 -44.36 42.94 16.01
C GLY A 329 -43.70 43.07 14.62
N ASN A 330 -43.96 42.05 13.80
CA ASN A 330 -43.93 42.00 12.33
C ASN A 330 -42.58 42.04 11.60
N TYR A 331 -42.35 41.07 10.70
CA TYR A 331 -42.63 41.26 9.26
C TYR A 331 -42.79 39.90 8.53
N ASN A 332 -43.90 39.80 7.79
CA ASN A 332 -44.23 38.84 6.72
C ASN A 332 -43.25 39.02 5.52
N GLN A 333 -43.14 38.23 4.44
CA GLN A 333 -44.13 37.38 3.73
C GLN A 333 -43.41 36.60 2.59
N ALA A 334 -43.83 35.34 2.39
CA ALA A 334 -44.08 34.60 1.13
C ALA A 334 -43.02 34.43 -0.01
N TYR A 335 -42.73 33.16 -0.39
CA TYR A 335 -43.21 32.55 -1.66
C TYR A 335 -43.11 31.00 -1.69
N SER A 336 -44.28 30.36 -1.86
CA SER A 336 -44.71 29.05 -2.44
C SER A 336 -43.95 27.71 -2.31
N PRO A 337 -44.69 26.64 -1.91
CA PRO A 337 -44.50 25.25 -2.34
C PRO A 337 -45.72 24.68 -3.11
N ALA A 338 -45.55 23.61 -3.91
CA ALA A 338 -46.47 22.44 -3.99
C ALA A 338 -46.15 21.46 -5.16
N SER A 339 -45.89 20.21 -4.76
CA SER A 339 -46.24 18.91 -5.36
C SER A 339 -46.97 18.83 -6.72
N LYS A 340 -46.52 17.89 -7.56
CA LYS A 340 -47.31 16.70 -7.98
C LYS A 340 -46.46 15.67 -8.76
N ARG A 341 -46.91 14.42 -8.63
CA ARG A 341 -46.28 13.12 -8.90
C ARG A 341 -46.84 12.56 -10.23
N THR A 342 -46.10 11.63 -10.85
CA THR A 342 -46.57 10.41 -11.59
C THR A 342 -46.55 10.37 -13.14
N ARG A 343 -45.77 9.37 -13.67
CA ARG A 343 -45.94 8.47 -14.87
C ARG A 343 -46.01 9.08 -16.28
N LEU A 344 -45.66 8.42 -17.39
CA LEU A 344 -44.91 7.19 -17.82
C LEU A 344 -44.82 7.29 -19.37
N ASP A 345 -43.89 6.55 -19.97
CA ASP A 345 -43.82 6.07 -21.37
C ASP A 345 -43.54 7.08 -22.51
N ILE A 346 -42.33 6.97 -23.09
CA ILE A 346 -42.02 6.35 -24.41
C ILE A 346 -40.58 5.82 -24.35
#